data_AF-A0A1B6LRA2-F1
#
_entry.id   AF-A0A1B6LRA2-F1
#
_cell.length_a   1.000
_cell.length_b   1.000
_cell.length_c   1.000
_cell.angle_alpha   90.00
_cell.angle_beta   90.00
_cell.angle_gamma   90.00
#
_symmetry.space_group_name_H-M   'P 1'
#
loop_
_entity.id
_entity.type
_entity.pdbx_description
1 polymer ?
#
loop_
_entity_poly.entity_id
_entity_poly.type
_entity_poly.pdbx_seq_one_letter_code
_entity_poly.pdbx_strand_id
1 'polypeptide(L)'
;LNDIIGIMLNQRFLEELFKPQEVYNKGALRSVFNDLAHASIMRLNEESMDKLYDLMRMVFKYQVFSATQPRDLLLITLNHLDAIRVLATSQIIQKQVDSAYFLLVKTYGQMSCGELQRLRYHILNFFQDMRIRVSIFMRQKLQNNCGSFVISPDCRIPHGNEIPGSIRIYGSDGCIEDLQSFVPGGEFTQTTEVGSMELRGARHTLLGTNIYTTLITRVECEEWERAATCDTAERQKYRQELNLLVKQLLGSETLSSQDVIKLDLFYDQEGTARDTHKLNAQTVSPSETEPDHHESLHKVLTEMTISAA
;
A
#
# COMPACT_ATOMS: atom_id res chain seq x y z
N LEU A 1 8.33 -15.14 8.21
CA LEU A 1 8.47 -13.95 7.33
C LEU A 1 9.80 -13.95 6.59
N ASN A 2 10.94 -14.08 7.28
CA ASN A 2 12.24 -14.23 6.62
C ASN A 2 12.26 -15.37 5.59
N ASP A 3 11.55 -16.48 5.84
CA ASP A 3 11.50 -17.63 4.92
C ASP A 3 10.82 -17.25 3.60
N ILE A 4 9.68 -16.56 3.67
CA ILE A 4 8.95 -16.05 2.49
C ILE A 4 9.85 -15.09 1.71
N ILE A 5 10.47 -14.13 2.40
CA ILE A 5 11.36 -13.15 1.75
C ILE A 5 12.56 -13.85 1.12
N GLY A 6 13.15 -14.83 1.80
CA GLY A 6 14.32 -15.57 1.33
C GLY A 6 14.05 -16.46 0.13
N ILE A 7 12.83 -17.01 0.01
CA ILE A 7 12.39 -17.77 -1.16
C ILE A 7 12.05 -16.81 -2.31
N MET A 8 11.25 -15.77 -2.03
CA MET A 8 10.83 -14.78 -3.03
C MET A 8 11.99 -14.00 -3.66
N LEU A 9 13.06 -13.73 -2.90
CA LEU A 9 14.23 -12.98 -3.34
C LEU A 9 15.48 -13.86 -3.42
N ASN A 10 15.30 -15.16 -3.61
CA ASN A 10 16.41 -16.06 -3.84
C ASN A 10 17.13 -15.70 -5.15
N GLN A 11 18.46 -15.75 -5.15
CA GLN A 11 19.28 -15.42 -6.32
C GLN A 11 18.88 -16.21 -7.58
N ARG A 12 18.63 -17.52 -7.47
CA ARG A 12 18.22 -18.35 -8.62
C ARG A 12 16.86 -17.95 -9.15
N PHE A 13 15.93 -17.66 -8.25
CA PHE A 13 14.59 -17.21 -8.62
C PHE A 13 14.64 -15.83 -9.30
N LEU A 14 15.44 -14.90 -8.79
CA LEU A 14 15.64 -13.59 -9.40
C LEU A 14 16.30 -13.70 -10.79
N GLU A 15 17.26 -14.59 -10.96
CA GLU A 15 17.90 -14.82 -12.27
C GLU A 15 16.89 -15.32 -13.32
N GLU A 16 15.97 -16.22 -12.95
CA GLU A 16 14.90 -16.65 -13.85
C GLU A 16 13.86 -15.53 -14.09
N LEU A 17 13.45 -14.82 -13.03
CA LEU A 17 12.44 -13.76 -13.12
C LEU A 17 12.86 -12.59 -14.01
N PHE A 18 14.17 -12.29 -14.07
CA PHE A 18 14.72 -11.19 -14.85
C PHE A 18 15.09 -11.57 -16.29
N LYS A 19 14.88 -12.83 -16.70
CA LYS A 19 14.97 -13.18 -18.11
C LYS A 19 13.85 -12.49 -18.89
N PRO A 20 14.11 -12.02 -20.13
CA PRO A 20 13.05 -11.53 -20.99
C PRO A 20 11.99 -12.61 -21.20
N GLN A 21 10.77 -12.33 -20.78
CA GLN A 21 9.65 -13.26 -20.83
C GLN A 21 8.37 -12.49 -21.12
N GLU A 22 7.40 -13.17 -21.73
CA GLU A 22 6.06 -12.60 -21.91
C GLU A 22 5.33 -12.48 -20.57
N VAL A 23 4.23 -11.71 -20.58
CA VAL A 23 3.40 -11.56 -19.38
C VAL A 23 2.85 -12.92 -18.98
N TYR A 24 3.09 -13.29 -17.72
CA TYR A 24 2.68 -14.56 -17.15
C TYR A 24 1.17 -14.82 -17.29
N ASN A 25 0.78 -16.08 -17.48
CA ASN A 25 -0.62 -16.47 -17.42
C ASN A 25 -1.19 -16.20 -16.00
N LYS A 26 -2.43 -15.69 -15.92
CA LYS A 26 -3.16 -15.45 -14.66
C LYS A 26 -3.22 -16.69 -13.76
N GLY A 27 -3.38 -17.88 -14.34
CA GLY A 27 -3.41 -19.15 -13.60
C GLY A 27 -2.05 -19.51 -13.00
N ALA A 28 -1.00 -19.42 -13.81
CA ALA A 28 0.37 -19.69 -13.38
C ALA A 28 0.84 -18.69 -12.31
N LEU A 29 0.52 -17.40 -12.48
CA LEU A 29 0.81 -16.36 -11.47
C LEU A 29 0.10 -16.65 -10.14
N ARG A 30 -1.11 -17.23 -10.20
CA ARG A 30 -1.85 -17.65 -9.02
C ARG A 30 -1.20 -18.85 -8.33
N SER A 31 -0.71 -19.83 -9.09
CA SER A 31 0.04 -20.96 -8.54
C SER A 31 1.29 -20.48 -7.80
N VAL A 32 2.12 -19.65 -8.45
CA VAL A 32 3.36 -19.10 -7.86
C VAL A 32 3.07 -18.32 -6.58
N PHE A 33 2.02 -17.50 -6.55
CA PHE A 33 1.64 -16.78 -5.33
C PHE A 33 1.19 -17.73 -4.21
N ASN A 34 0.41 -18.76 -4.56
CA ASN A 34 -0.08 -19.73 -3.60
C ASN A 34 1.10 -20.48 -2.94
N ASP A 35 2.02 -20.94 -3.78
CA ASP A 35 3.26 -21.57 -3.33
C ASP A 35 4.11 -20.64 -2.46
N LEU A 36 4.26 -19.37 -2.84
CA LEU A 36 5.00 -18.37 -2.04
C LEU A 36 4.33 -18.07 -0.69
N ALA A 37 3.01 -17.96 -0.65
CA ALA A 37 2.28 -17.68 0.59
C ALA A 37 2.38 -18.86 1.58
N HIS A 38 2.37 -20.10 1.05
CA HIS A 38 2.51 -21.33 1.83
C HIS A 38 3.96 -21.81 1.99
N ALA A 39 4.93 -21.05 1.51
CA ALA A 39 6.36 -21.34 1.69
C ALA A 39 6.82 -21.17 3.15
N SER A 40 5.96 -20.61 4.01
CA SER A 40 6.16 -20.58 5.46
C SER A 40 5.19 -21.51 6.18
N ILE A 41 5.48 -21.80 7.45
CA ILE A 41 4.66 -22.65 8.32
C ILE A 41 3.20 -22.15 8.43
N MET A 42 2.95 -20.84 8.23
CA MET A 42 1.61 -20.27 8.27
C MET A 42 0.79 -20.70 7.05
N ARG A 43 -0.21 -21.54 7.27
CA ARG A 43 -1.14 -21.99 6.23
C ARG A 43 -2.47 -21.24 6.35
N LEU A 44 -2.86 -20.56 5.28
CA LEU A 44 -4.20 -20.03 5.08
C LEU A 44 -5.12 -21.11 4.47
N ASN A 45 -6.42 -20.99 4.72
CA ASN A 45 -7.42 -21.79 4.00
C ASN A 45 -7.66 -21.21 2.59
N GLU A 46 -8.28 -22.01 1.72
CA GLU A 46 -8.51 -21.67 0.31
C GLU A 46 -9.32 -20.37 0.15
N GLU A 47 -10.38 -20.19 0.95
CA GLU A 47 -11.22 -18.98 0.90
C GLU A 47 -10.44 -17.70 1.27
N SER A 48 -9.58 -17.78 2.29
CA SER A 48 -8.74 -16.65 2.71
C SER A 48 -7.64 -16.37 1.70
N MET A 49 -7.05 -17.41 1.09
CA MET A 49 -6.08 -17.26 0.02
C MET A 49 -6.66 -16.55 -1.19
N ASP A 50 -7.91 -16.84 -1.55
CA ASP A 50 -8.61 -16.17 -2.65
C ASP A 50 -8.82 -14.68 -2.38
N LYS A 51 -9.32 -14.35 -1.19
CA LYS A 51 -9.51 -12.96 -0.77
C LYS A 51 -8.18 -12.21 -0.71
N LEU A 52 -7.12 -12.85 -0.22
CA LEU A 52 -5.78 -12.26 -0.19
C LEU A 52 -5.24 -12.00 -1.60
N TYR A 53 -5.36 -12.98 -2.50
CA TYR A 53 -4.90 -12.82 -3.87
C TYR A 53 -5.62 -11.69 -4.59
N ASP A 54 -6.94 -11.61 -4.43
CA ASP A 54 -7.77 -10.58 -5.03
C ASP A 54 -7.46 -9.19 -4.46
N LEU A 55 -7.24 -9.09 -3.15
CA LEU A 55 -6.76 -7.86 -2.51
C LEU A 55 -5.41 -7.44 -3.12
N MET A 56 -4.43 -8.34 -3.17
CA MET A 56 -3.09 -8.04 -3.68
C MET A 56 -3.13 -7.57 -5.15
N ARG A 57 -3.90 -8.26 -6.00
CA ARG A 57 -4.09 -7.85 -7.41
C ARG A 57 -4.71 -6.46 -7.53
N MET A 58 -5.80 -6.21 -6.81
CA MET A 58 -6.51 -4.93 -6.91
C MET A 58 -5.69 -3.78 -6.34
N VAL A 59 -4.93 -4.03 -5.27
CA VAL A 59 -4.03 -3.03 -4.70
C VAL A 59 -2.91 -2.71 -5.66
N PHE A 60 -2.23 -3.72 -6.21
CA PHE A 60 -1.17 -3.49 -7.19
C PHE A 60 -1.70 -2.77 -8.46
N LYS A 61 -2.87 -3.19 -8.97
CA LYS A 61 -3.56 -2.52 -10.08
C LYS A 61 -3.78 -1.03 -9.76
N TYR A 62 -4.26 -0.70 -8.56
CA TYR A 62 -4.46 0.69 -8.15
C TYR A 62 -3.16 1.49 -8.13
N GLN A 63 -2.05 0.91 -7.63
CA GLN A 63 -0.74 1.58 -7.60
C GLN A 63 -0.24 1.91 -9.01
N VAL A 64 -0.32 0.96 -9.94
CA VAL A 64 0.09 1.13 -11.35
C VAL A 64 -0.84 2.08 -12.11
N PHE A 65 -2.14 2.03 -11.81
CA PHE A 65 -3.13 2.92 -12.38
C PHE A 65 -2.88 4.37 -11.94
N SER A 66 -2.62 4.59 -10.65
CA SER A 66 -2.44 5.91 -10.04
C SER A 66 -1.05 6.52 -10.29
N ALA A 67 -0.12 5.78 -10.88
CA ALA A 67 1.19 6.30 -11.28
C ALA A 67 1.02 7.45 -12.29
N THR A 68 1.64 8.61 -12.01
CA THR A 68 1.51 9.80 -12.86
C THR A 68 2.55 9.78 -13.97
N GLN A 69 3.73 9.20 -13.70
CA GLN A 69 4.77 8.96 -14.68
C GLN A 69 5.12 7.48 -14.85
N PRO A 70 5.60 7.07 -16.05
CA PRO A 70 6.08 5.70 -16.27
C PRO A 70 7.21 5.29 -15.31
N ARG A 71 8.07 6.25 -14.93
CA ARG A 71 9.18 6.03 -14.00
C ARG A 71 8.72 5.70 -12.58
N ASP A 72 7.50 6.09 -12.21
CA ASP A 72 6.94 5.78 -10.90
C ASP A 72 6.80 4.28 -10.68
N LEU A 73 6.70 3.46 -11.73
CA LEU A 73 6.70 2.00 -11.58
C LEU A 73 7.96 1.49 -10.88
N LEU A 74 9.11 2.09 -11.19
CA LEU A 74 10.36 1.75 -10.53
C LEU A 74 10.33 2.23 -9.09
N LEU A 75 9.89 3.47 -8.85
CA LEU A 75 9.80 4.03 -7.49
C LEU A 75 8.85 3.23 -6.59
N ILE A 76 7.71 2.78 -7.11
CA ILE A 76 6.75 1.91 -6.44
C ILE A 76 7.41 0.58 -6.04
N THR A 77 8.12 -0.04 -6.99
CA THR A 77 8.81 -1.31 -6.74
C THR A 77 9.94 -1.15 -5.73
N LEU A 78 10.69 -0.04 -5.80
CA LEU A 78 11.73 0.29 -4.82
C LEU A 78 11.15 0.54 -3.43
N ASN A 79 10.00 1.23 -3.32
CA ASN A 79 9.27 1.37 -2.05
C ASN A 79 8.84 0.01 -1.48
N HIS A 80 8.42 -0.93 -2.32
CA HIS A 80 8.13 -2.30 -1.88
C HIS A 80 9.38 -3.00 -1.32
N LEU A 81 10.52 -2.89 -2.01
CA LEU A 81 11.79 -3.46 -1.54
C LEU A 81 12.27 -2.81 -0.24
N ASP A 82 12.14 -1.49 -0.11
CA ASP A 82 12.47 -0.75 1.11
C ASP A 82 11.60 -1.24 2.28
N ALA A 83 10.30 -1.45 2.07
CA ALA A 83 9.40 -2.01 3.09
C ALA A 83 9.74 -3.46 3.44
N ILE A 84 10.02 -4.32 2.45
CA ILE A 84 10.45 -5.71 2.68
C ILE A 84 11.74 -5.76 3.47
N ARG A 85 12.69 -4.85 3.20
CA ARG A 85 13.94 -4.74 3.94
C ARG A 85 13.71 -4.44 5.42
N VAL A 86 12.79 -3.53 5.74
CA VAL A 86 12.42 -3.20 7.13
C VAL A 86 11.81 -4.41 7.84
N LEU A 87 11.07 -5.25 7.11
CA LEU A 87 10.47 -6.47 7.64
C LEU A 87 11.48 -7.62 7.81
N ALA A 88 12.59 -7.61 7.07
CA ALA A 88 13.63 -8.64 7.16
C ALA A 88 14.49 -8.47 8.41
N THR A 89 14.46 -9.45 9.31
CA THR A 89 15.24 -9.40 10.57
C THR A 89 16.62 -10.02 10.45
N SER A 90 16.84 -10.88 9.44
CA SER A 90 18.13 -11.53 9.19
C SER A 90 19.01 -10.72 8.22
N GLN A 91 20.29 -10.55 8.58
CA GLN A 91 21.27 -9.85 7.74
C GLN A 91 21.50 -10.53 6.39
N ILE A 92 21.37 -11.87 6.33
CA ILE A 92 21.50 -12.62 5.08
C ILE A 92 20.36 -12.27 4.13
N ILE A 93 19.13 -12.22 4.65
CA ILE A 93 17.93 -11.86 3.88
C ILE A 93 17.99 -10.38 3.45
N GLN A 94 18.46 -9.49 4.32
CA GLN A 94 18.68 -8.08 3.94
C GLN A 94 19.65 -7.94 2.76
N LYS A 95 20.73 -8.73 2.72
CA LYS A 95 21.64 -8.76 1.56
C LYS A 95 20.96 -9.28 0.29
N GLN A 96 20.06 -10.26 0.40
CA GLN A 96 19.27 -10.72 -0.75
C GLN A 96 18.33 -9.62 -1.28
N VAL A 97 17.72 -8.84 -0.38
CA VAL A 97 16.92 -7.66 -0.77
C VAL A 97 17.80 -6.63 -1.49
N ASP A 98 19.01 -6.37 -1.01
CA ASP A 98 19.95 -5.48 -1.68
C ASP A 98 20.35 -6.01 -3.07
N SER A 99 20.59 -7.32 -3.23
CA SER A 99 20.85 -7.93 -4.53
C SER A 99 19.67 -7.73 -5.51
N ALA A 100 18.44 -7.94 -5.06
CA ALA A 100 17.23 -7.70 -5.86
C ALA A 100 17.11 -6.22 -6.26
N TYR A 101 17.43 -5.32 -5.34
CA TYR A 101 17.49 -3.88 -5.57
C TYR A 101 18.45 -3.52 -6.69
N PHE A 102 19.70 -3.98 -6.59
CA PHE A 102 20.72 -3.69 -7.60
C PHE A 102 20.34 -4.27 -8.97
N LEU A 103 19.76 -5.47 -8.99
CA LEU A 103 19.30 -6.10 -10.23
C LEU A 103 18.16 -5.31 -10.89
N LEU A 104 17.20 -4.83 -10.11
CA LEU A 104 16.11 -3.96 -10.59
C LEU A 104 16.65 -2.67 -11.22
N VAL A 105 17.51 -1.95 -10.50
CA VAL A 105 18.08 -0.67 -10.98
C VAL A 105 18.96 -0.89 -12.20
N LYS A 106 19.79 -1.94 -12.20
CA LYS A 106 20.64 -2.30 -13.34
C LYS A 106 19.84 -2.62 -14.60
N THR A 107 18.71 -3.32 -14.45
CA THR A 107 17.93 -3.82 -15.59
C THR A 107 16.97 -2.78 -16.14
N TYR A 108 16.23 -2.10 -15.26
CA TYR A 108 15.14 -1.20 -15.67
C TYR A 108 15.48 0.29 -15.50
N GLY A 109 16.54 0.64 -14.75
CA GLY A 109 16.84 2.03 -14.42
C GLY A 109 17.33 2.89 -15.57
N GLN A 110 17.79 2.27 -16.66
CA GLN A 110 18.21 2.98 -17.88
C GLN A 110 17.14 2.95 -18.98
N MET A 111 15.98 2.33 -18.74
CA MET A 111 14.91 2.29 -19.72
C MET A 111 14.31 3.68 -19.95
N SER A 112 13.98 3.96 -21.21
CA SER A 112 13.33 5.20 -21.59
C SER A 112 11.90 5.29 -21.05
N CYS A 113 11.37 6.50 -20.97
CA CYS A 113 9.96 6.71 -20.59
C CYS A 113 8.99 5.97 -21.51
N GLY A 114 9.31 5.83 -22.81
CA GLY A 114 8.48 5.11 -23.77
C GLY A 114 8.43 3.60 -23.49
N GLU A 115 9.56 2.99 -23.16
CA GLU A 115 9.62 1.57 -22.81
C GLU A 115 8.93 1.28 -21.47
N LEU A 116 9.13 2.14 -20.47
CA LEU A 116 8.44 2.04 -19.19
C LEU A 116 6.93 2.26 -19.34
N GLN A 117 6.50 3.13 -20.25
CA GLN A 117 5.08 3.32 -20.55
C GLN A 117 4.49 2.09 -21.24
N ARG A 118 5.25 1.43 -22.12
CA ARG A 118 4.85 0.16 -22.72
C ARG A 118 4.70 -0.93 -21.66
N LEU A 119 5.64 -1.01 -20.71
CA LEU A 119 5.52 -1.91 -19.55
C LEU A 119 4.26 -1.63 -18.74
N ARG A 120 3.99 -0.35 -18.42
CA ARG A 120 2.76 0.08 -17.73
C ARG A 120 1.51 -0.37 -18.47
N TYR A 121 1.48 -0.19 -19.78
CA TYR A 121 0.37 -0.60 -20.64
C TYR A 121 0.11 -2.11 -20.57
N HIS A 122 1.15 -2.94 -20.69
CA HIS A 122 1.03 -4.39 -20.57
C HIS A 122 0.50 -4.82 -19.20
N ILE A 123 1.00 -4.21 -18.11
CA ILE A 123 0.53 -4.49 -16.76
C ILE A 123 -0.95 -4.11 -16.60
N LEU A 124 -1.36 -2.92 -17.07
CA LEU A 124 -2.75 -2.48 -16.97
C LEU A 124 -3.69 -3.36 -17.79
N ASN A 125 -3.26 -3.81 -18.98
CA ASN A 125 -4.01 -4.76 -19.79
C ASN A 125 -4.15 -6.13 -19.14
N PHE A 126 -3.11 -6.61 -18.44
CA PHE A 126 -3.20 -7.84 -17.68
C PHE A 126 -4.32 -7.77 -16.62
N PHE A 127 -4.47 -6.61 -15.97
CA PHE A 127 -5.53 -6.34 -14.99
C PHE A 127 -6.82 -5.76 -15.61
N GLN A 128 -6.95 -5.75 -16.94
CA GLN A 128 -8.14 -5.28 -17.61
C GLN A 128 -9.37 -6.09 -17.15
N ASP A 129 -10.51 -5.41 -17.04
CA ASP A 129 -11.81 -5.97 -16.65
C ASP A 129 -11.87 -6.64 -15.26
N MET A 130 -10.79 -6.57 -14.48
CA MET A 130 -10.80 -6.96 -13.08
C MET A 130 -11.45 -5.88 -12.21
N ARG A 131 -12.64 -6.17 -11.67
CA ARG A 131 -13.47 -5.24 -10.88
C ARG A 131 -13.87 -5.84 -9.54
N ILE A 132 -12.89 -6.30 -8.77
CA ILE A 132 -13.14 -6.87 -7.44
C ILE A 132 -13.27 -5.72 -6.43
N ARG A 133 -14.31 -5.78 -5.59
CA ARG A 133 -14.58 -4.75 -4.58
C ARG A 133 -13.62 -4.90 -3.41
N VAL A 134 -12.90 -3.83 -3.07
CA VAL A 134 -11.98 -3.79 -1.93
C VAL A 134 -12.48 -2.78 -0.91
N SER A 135 -12.73 -3.23 0.32
CA SER A 135 -13.35 -2.42 1.37
C SER A 135 -12.60 -1.12 1.68
N ILE A 136 -11.25 -1.14 1.72
CA ILE A 136 -10.45 0.06 1.99
C ILE A 136 -10.61 1.12 0.89
N PHE A 137 -10.64 0.73 -0.37
CA PHE A 137 -10.85 1.65 -1.50
C PHE A 137 -12.27 2.19 -1.54
N MET A 138 -13.27 1.36 -1.22
CA MET A 138 -14.66 1.77 -1.11
C MET A 138 -14.85 2.82 0.01
N ARG A 139 -14.28 2.58 1.20
CA ARG A 139 -14.36 3.52 2.33
C ARG A 139 -13.77 4.88 2.00
N GLN A 140 -12.74 4.92 1.17
CA GLN A 140 -12.05 6.15 0.76
C GLN A 140 -12.57 6.74 -0.55
N LYS A 141 -13.68 6.20 -1.08
CA LYS A 141 -14.28 6.65 -2.35
C LYS A 141 -13.32 6.58 -3.54
N LEU A 142 -12.30 5.73 -3.47
CA LEU A 142 -11.38 5.44 -4.58
C LEU A 142 -11.97 4.43 -5.55
N GLN A 143 -13.01 3.70 -5.14
CA GLN A 143 -13.69 2.69 -5.93
C GLN A 143 -15.21 2.88 -5.84
N ASN A 144 -15.90 2.66 -6.96
CA ASN A 144 -17.36 2.61 -7.04
C ASN A 144 -17.89 1.25 -6.56
N ASN A 145 -19.19 1.19 -6.24
CA ASN A 145 -19.85 -0.06 -5.84
C ASN A 145 -19.74 -1.19 -6.87
N CYS A 146 -19.54 -0.85 -8.15
CA CYS A 146 -19.32 -1.81 -9.23
C CYS A 146 -17.85 -2.28 -9.39
N GLY A 147 -16.96 -1.90 -8.47
CA GLY A 147 -15.56 -2.32 -8.47
C GLY A 147 -14.65 -1.52 -9.42
N SER A 148 -15.14 -0.49 -10.11
CA SER A 148 -14.32 0.39 -10.94
C SER A 148 -13.61 1.45 -10.08
N PHE A 149 -12.37 1.81 -10.44
CA PHE A 149 -11.68 2.93 -9.79
C PHE A 149 -12.25 4.29 -10.23
N VAL A 150 -12.21 5.25 -9.31
CA VAL A 150 -12.55 6.65 -9.55
C VAL A 150 -11.29 7.39 -9.95
N ILE A 151 -11.35 8.18 -11.03
CA ILE A 151 -10.25 9.06 -11.44
C ILE A 151 -10.46 10.38 -10.72
N SER A 152 -9.52 10.74 -9.84
CA SER A 152 -9.53 12.05 -9.20
C SER A 152 -9.11 13.11 -10.23
N PRO A 153 -9.77 14.28 -10.26
CA PRO A 153 -9.26 15.43 -10.99
C PRO A 153 -7.97 15.97 -10.36
N ASP A 154 -7.76 15.71 -9.08
CA ASP A 154 -6.60 16.17 -8.33
C ASP A 154 -5.39 15.26 -8.60
N CYS A 155 -4.26 15.88 -8.90
CA CYS A 155 -3.07 15.14 -9.32
C CYS A 155 -1.78 15.83 -8.87
N ARG A 156 -0.83 15.01 -8.39
CA ARG A 156 0.54 15.46 -8.18
C ARG A 156 1.29 15.45 -9.49
N ILE A 157 1.69 16.63 -9.92
CA ILE A 157 2.40 16.83 -11.17
C ILE A 157 3.87 16.53 -10.94
N PRO A 158 4.46 15.62 -11.73
CA PRO A 158 5.86 15.29 -11.57
C PRO A 158 6.78 16.48 -11.81
N HIS A 159 7.93 16.47 -11.13
CA HIS A 159 8.95 17.51 -11.25
C HIS A 159 9.30 17.84 -12.70
N GLY A 160 9.40 19.12 -13.01
CA GLY A 160 9.74 19.63 -14.34
C GLY A 160 8.56 19.73 -15.32
N ASN A 161 7.36 19.30 -14.93
CA ASN A 161 6.15 19.56 -15.71
C ASN A 161 5.40 20.76 -15.14
N GLU A 162 4.72 21.48 -16.02
CA GLU A 162 3.96 22.67 -15.66
C GLU A 162 2.55 22.31 -15.20
N ILE A 163 1.98 23.17 -14.36
CA ILE A 163 0.60 23.02 -13.92
C ILE A 163 -0.35 23.29 -15.11
N PRO A 164 -1.30 22.38 -15.43
CA PRO A 164 -2.32 22.62 -16.43
C PRO A 164 -3.10 23.89 -16.12
N GLY A 165 -3.43 24.65 -17.17
CA GLY A 165 -4.17 25.89 -17.04
C GLY A 165 -3.61 27.00 -17.91
N SER A 166 -2.33 26.94 -18.29
CA SER A 166 -1.70 27.94 -19.15
C SER A 166 -1.85 27.59 -20.64
N ILE A 167 -2.31 28.52 -21.45
CA ILE A 167 -2.42 28.43 -22.91
C ILE A 167 -1.42 29.41 -23.52
N ARG A 168 -0.48 28.91 -24.31
CA ARG A 168 0.51 29.73 -25.03
C ARG A 168 0.10 29.84 -26.49
N ILE A 169 -0.06 31.06 -26.97
CA ILE A 169 -0.32 31.35 -28.38
C ILE A 169 1.00 31.81 -29.00
N TYR A 170 1.42 31.10 -30.04
CA TYR A 170 2.68 31.38 -30.74
C TYR A 170 2.41 32.14 -32.04
N GLY A 171 3.21 33.17 -32.28
CA GLY A 171 3.22 33.92 -33.53
C GLY A 171 3.90 33.17 -34.67
N SER A 172 3.85 33.74 -35.86
CA SER A 172 4.52 33.19 -37.05
C SER A 172 6.05 33.14 -36.95
N ASP A 173 6.63 33.87 -36.00
CA ASP A 173 8.05 33.89 -35.66
C ASP A 173 8.44 32.83 -34.60
N GLY A 174 7.48 32.09 -34.06
CA GLY A 174 7.69 31.11 -32.99
C GLY A 174 7.84 31.73 -31.59
N CYS A 175 7.65 33.04 -31.46
CA CYS A 175 7.61 33.72 -30.17
C CYS A 175 6.23 33.59 -29.51
N ILE A 176 6.17 33.70 -28.18
CA ILE A 176 4.90 33.71 -27.45
C ILE A 176 4.27 35.09 -27.62
N GLU A 177 3.14 35.18 -28.31
CA GLU A 177 2.39 36.42 -28.53
C GLU A 177 1.38 36.69 -27.42
N ASP A 178 0.74 35.62 -26.91
CA ASP A 178 -0.27 35.73 -25.87
C ASP A 178 -0.20 34.54 -24.90
N LEU A 179 -0.54 34.82 -23.65
CA LEU A 179 -0.60 33.84 -22.56
C LEU A 179 -1.97 33.95 -21.92
N GLN A 180 -2.82 32.97 -22.22
CA GLN A 180 -4.14 32.85 -21.63
C GLN A 180 -4.14 31.81 -20.52
N SER A 181 -5.14 31.86 -19.64
CA SER A 181 -5.33 30.86 -18.60
C SER A 181 -6.77 30.34 -18.56
N PHE A 182 -6.92 29.06 -18.21
CA PHE A 182 -8.20 28.43 -17.91
C PHE A 182 -8.12 27.71 -16.57
N VAL A 183 -9.27 27.53 -15.92
CA VAL A 183 -9.36 26.80 -14.65
C VAL A 183 -9.51 25.31 -14.97
N PRO A 184 -8.53 24.46 -14.65
CA PRO A 184 -8.56 23.04 -15.01
C PRO A 184 -9.52 22.19 -14.16
N GLY A 185 -10.13 22.76 -13.12
CA GLY A 185 -11.17 22.10 -12.32
C GLY A 185 -10.68 21.04 -11.33
N GLY A 186 -9.37 20.96 -11.08
CA GLY A 186 -8.75 20.07 -10.09
C GLY A 186 -7.62 20.76 -9.32
N GLU A 187 -7.25 20.18 -8.18
CA GLU A 187 -6.11 20.64 -7.38
C GLU A 187 -4.83 19.96 -7.87
N PHE A 188 -3.93 20.78 -8.42
CA PHE A 188 -2.65 20.33 -8.96
C PHE A 188 -1.51 20.78 -8.08
N THR A 189 -0.74 19.82 -7.56
CA THR A 189 0.43 20.10 -6.73
C THR A 189 1.68 19.63 -7.45
N GLN A 190 2.63 20.53 -7.68
CA GLN A 190 3.88 20.19 -8.37
C GLN A 190 4.88 19.57 -7.38
N THR A 191 5.49 18.46 -7.76
CA THR A 191 6.56 17.84 -6.98
C THR A 191 7.85 18.66 -7.13
N THR A 192 8.46 19.02 -6.00
CA THR A 192 9.67 19.86 -5.94
C THR A 192 10.96 19.11 -6.28
N GLU A 193 10.98 17.79 -6.09
CA GLU A 193 12.18 16.97 -6.25
C GLU A 193 11.93 15.72 -7.09
N VAL A 194 12.97 15.22 -7.74
CA VAL A 194 12.93 13.95 -8.48
C VAL A 194 12.99 12.79 -7.49
N GLY A 195 12.19 11.75 -7.70
CA GLY A 195 12.25 10.53 -6.88
C GLY A 195 13.59 9.83 -7.03
N SER A 196 14.26 9.54 -5.91
CA SER A 196 15.58 8.89 -5.92
C SER A 196 15.48 7.40 -6.22
N MET A 197 16.42 6.88 -7.00
CA MET A 197 16.64 5.46 -7.26
C MET A 197 17.88 4.92 -6.53
N GLU A 198 18.45 5.69 -5.60
CA GLU A 198 19.58 5.25 -4.79
C GLU A 198 19.10 4.37 -3.63
N LEU A 199 19.96 3.46 -3.18
CA LEU A 199 19.65 2.60 -2.05
C LEU A 199 19.40 3.50 -0.83
N ARG A 200 18.18 3.43 -0.26
CA ARG A 200 17.69 4.31 0.84
C ARG A 200 17.50 5.78 0.46
N GLY A 201 17.38 6.10 -0.82
CA GLY A 201 17.00 7.43 -1.28
C GLY A 201 15.52 7.74 -1.03
N ALA A 202 15.17 9.01 -0.89
CA ALA A 202 13.79 9.44 -0.77
C ALA A 202 13.04 9.25 -2.11
N ARG A 203 11.99 8.44 -2.10
CA ARG A 203 11.22 8.13 -3.34
C ARG A 203 10.29 9.25 -3.78
N HIS A 204 9.94 10.18 -2.88
CA HIS A 204 9.02 11.30 -3.13
C HIS A 204 7.65 10.89 -3.71
N THR A 205 7.25 9.63 -3.49
CA THR A 205 5.93 9.10 -3.83
C THR A 205 5.38 8.26 -2.70
N LEU A 206 4.07 8.39 -2.47
CA LEU A 206 3.33 7.55 -1.52
C LEU A 206 2.92 6.21 -2.14
N LEU A 207 3.00 6.08 -3.47
CA LEU A 207 2.71 4.83 -4.15
C LEU A 207 3.80 3.79 -3.82
N GLY A 208 3.41 2.53 -3.66
CA GLY A 208 4.29 1.45 -3.22
C GLY A 208 4.49 1.34 -1.70
N THR A 209 3.91 2.26 -0.91
CA THR A 209 3.89 2.17 0.55
C THR A 209 2.66 1.39 1.03
N ASN A 210 2.62 1.05 2.32
CA ASN A 210 1.49 0.34 2.91
C ASN A 210 0.20 1.20 2.79
N ILE A 211 -0.76 0.70 2.02
CA ILE A 211 -2.05 1.38 1.78
C ILE A 211 -2.86 1.60 3.05
N TYR A 212 -2.70 0.76 4.07
CA TYR A 212 -3.41 0.93 5.32
C TYR A 212 -2.83 2.12 6.08
N THR A 213 -1.51 2.27 6.14
CA THR A 213 -0.90 3.45 6.76
C THR A 213 -1.24 4.71 5.98
N THR A 214 -0.92 4.74 4.69
CA THR A 214 -1.05 5.94 3.85
C THR A 214 -2.48 6.43 3.71
N LEU A 215 -3.42 5.50 3.58
CA LEU A 215 -4.80 5.88 3.36
C LEU A 215 -5.61 6.04 4.66
N ILE A 216 -5.19 5.44 5.78
CA ILE A 216 -5.76 5.76 7.10
C ILE A 216 -5.34 7.17 7.52
N THR A 217 -4.07 7.57 7.30
CA THR A 217 -3.63 8.95 7.58
C THR A 217 -4.44 10.00 6.81
N ARG A 218 -4.88 9.70 5.58
CA ARG A 218 -5.81 10.60 4.85
C ARG A 218 -7.16 10.74 5.55
N VAL A 219 -7.71 9.66 6.09
CA VAL A 219 -8.98 9.67 6.83
C VAL A 219 -8.83 10.46 8.13
N GLU A 220 -7.75 10.23 8.89
CA GLU A 220 -7.50 10.93 10.15
C GLU A 220 -7.20 12.42 9.97
N CYS A 221 -6.48 12.82 8.93
CA CYS A 221 -6.30 14.24 8.59
C CYS A 221 -7.62 14.91 8.21
N GLU A 222 -8.43 14.29 7.35
CA GLU A 222 -9.74 14.86 6.99
C GLU A 222 -10.75 14.85 8.15
N GLU A 223 -10.71 13.84 9.04
CA GLU A 223 -11.57 13.77 10.22
C GLU A 223 -11.12 14.74 11.32
N TRP A 224 -9.82 14.94 11.52
CA TRP A 224 -9.31 15.95 12.46
C TRP A 224 -9.56 17.37 11.94
N GLU A 225 -9.39 17.64 10.64
CA GLU A 225 -9.71 18.94 10.04
C GLU A 225 -11.23 19.22 10.05
N ARG A 226 -12.07 18.20 9.83
CA ARG A 226 -13.53 18.31 10.01
C ARG A 226 -13.93 18.41 11.49
N ALA A 227 -13.22 17.76 12.42
CA ALA A 227 -13.48 17.86 13.86
C ALA A 227 -12.93 19.16 14.49
N ALA A 228 -11.93 19.78 13.87
CA ALA A 228 -11.41 21.09 14.25
C ALA A 228 -12.29 22.24 13.75
N THR A 229 -13.10 21.99 12.72
CA THR A 229 -14.10 22.93 12.19
C THR A 229 -15.53 22.64 12.70
N CYS A 230 -15.73 21.54 13.42
CA CYS A 230 -17.01 21.20 14.06
C CYS A 230 -17.16 21.94 15.39
N ASP A 231 -17.77 23.11 15.27
CA ASP A 231 -18.50 23.92 16.25
C ASP A 231 -18.24 23.60 17.75
N THR A 232 -17.39 24.42 18.37
CA THR A 232 -17.13 24.45 19.81
C THR A 232 -18.43 24.55 20.63
N ALA A 233 -19.49 25.14 20.05
CA ALA A 233 -20.80 25.28 20.65
C ALA A 233 -21.54 23.95 20.82
N GLU A 234 -21.49 23.04 19.84
CA GLU A 234 -22.15 21.74 19.95
C GLU A 234 -21.47 20.84 20.98
N ARG A 235 -20.12 20.83 21.03
CA ARG A 235 -19.36 20.12 22.08
C ARG A 235 -19.69 20.61 23.48
N GLN A 236 -19.92 21.92 23.66
CA GLN A 236 -20.37 22.45 24.95
C GLN A 236 -21.79 22.02 25.31
N LYS A 237 -22.69 21.92 24.31
CA LYS A 237 -24.07 21.48 24.51
C LYS A 237 -24.16 20.02 24.97
N TYR A 238 -23.45 19.10 24.30
CA TYR A 238 -23.42 17.70 24.71
C TYR A 238 -22.78 17.50 26.09
N ARG A 239 -21.75 18.30 26.42
CA ARG A 239 -21.12 18.27 27.75
C ARG A 239 -22.08 18.75 28.85
N GLN A 240 -22.93 19.74 28.56
CA GLN A 240 -23.95 20.20 29.51
C GLN A 240 -25.05 19.15 29.74
N GLU A 241 -25.54 18.51 28.68
CA GLU A 241 -26.56 17.46 28.78
C GLU A 241 -26.03 16.24 29.56
N LEU A 242 -24.77 15.86 29.33
CA LEU A 242 -24.14 14.73 30.02
C LEU A 242 -23.91 15.04 31.51
N ASN A 243 -23.53 16.27 31.85
CA ASN A 243 -23.45 16.72 33.25
C ASN A 243 -24.83 16.76 33.95
N LEU A 244 -25.89 17.05 33.20
CA LEU A 244 -27.26 17.07 33.72
C LEU A 244 -27.74 15.64 34.03
N LEU A 245 -27.42 14.68 33.15
CA LEU A 245 -27.66 13.26 33.37
C LEU A 245 -26.91 12.74 34.61
N VAL A 246 -25.63 13.10 34.77
CA VAL A 246 -24.82 12.74 35.95
C VAL A 246 -25.46 13.30 37.22
N LYS A 247 -25.91 14.56 37.21
CA LYS A 247 -26.56 15.19 38.36
C LYS A 247 -27.86 14.50 38.76
N GLN A 248 -28.60 13.94 37.79
CA GLN A 248 -29.82 13.17 38.04
C GLN A 248 -29.54 11.75 38.54
N LEU A 249 -28.46 11.11 38.07
CA LEU A 249 -28.10 9.74 38.46
C LEU A 249 -27.37 9.66 39.80
N LEU A 250 -26.46 10.59 40.09
CA LEU A 250 -25.60 10.54 41.29
C LEU A 250 -26.08 11.45 42.44
N GLY A 251 -27.04 12.34 42.20
CA GLY A 251 -27.58 13.21 43.25
C GLY A 251 -26.58 14.27 43.73
N SER A 252 -26.70 15.47 43.20
CA SER A 252 -26.09 16.72 43.70
C SER A 252 -24.56 16.78 43.93
N GLU A 253 -23.76 15.95 43.25
CA GLU A 253 -22.31 16.21 43.11
C GLU A 253 -21.98 16.70 41.70
N THR A 254 -21.31 17.86 41.62
CA THR A 254 -20.80 18.44 40.37
C THR A 254 -19.40 17.90 40.10
N LEU A 255 -19.22 17.14 39.01
CA LEU A 255 -17.90 16.68 38.56
C LEU A 255 -17.00 17.87 38.17
N SER A 256 -15.74 17.82 38.58
CA SER A 256 -14.75 18.83 38.19
C SER A 256 -14.36 18.66 36.72
N SER A 257 -13.76 19.69 36.11
CA SER A 257 -13.37 19.66 34.70
C SER A 257 -12.36 18.55 34.33
N GLN A 258 -11.76 17.85 35.31
CA GLN A 258 -10.77 16.80 35.12
C GLN A 258 -11.29 15.38 35.32
N ASP A 259 -12.55 15.18 35.71
CA ASP A 259 -13.09 13.84 35.96
C ASP A 259 -13.52 13.16 34.65
N VAL A 260 -12.91 12.01 34.35
CA VAL A 260 -13.20 11.22 33.14
C VAL A 260 -14.26 10.17 33.48
N ILE A 261 -15.43 10.27 32.85
CA ILE A 261 -16.50 9.28 32.99
C ILE A 261 -16.22 8.12 32.03
N LYS A 262 -15.93 6.94 32.58
CA LYS A 262 -15.83 5.70 31.80
C LYS A 262 -17.23 5.06 31.76
N LEU A 263 -17.81 4.99 30.57
CA LEU A 263 -19.14 4.44 30.35
C LEU A 263 -18.98 3.08 29.64
N ASP A 264 -19.03 2.00 30.42
CA ASP A 264 -19.02 0.65 29.86
C ASP A 264 -20.46 0.30 29.42
N LEU A 265 -20.72 0.45 28.12
CA LEU A 265 -22.03 0.27 27.49
C LEU A 265 -22.41 -1.19 27.22
N PHE A 266 -21.53 -2.14 27.55
CA PHE A 266 -21.74 -3.56 27.34
C PHE A 266 -21.38 -4.32 28.61
N TYR A 267 -22.39 -4.92 29.24
CA TYR A 267 -22.15 -5.97 30.22
C TYR A 267 -21.82 -7.24 29.44
N ASP A 268 -20.59 -7.73 29.57
CA ASP A 268 -20.26 -9.09 29.18
C ASP A 268 -21.13 -10.03 30.03
N GLN A 269 -22.19 -10.55 29.42
CA GLN A 269 -22.91 -11.70 29.95
C GLN A 269 -22.02 -12.93 29.76
N GLU A 270 -21.03 -13.10 30.62
CA GLU A 270 -20.48 -14.40 30.99
C GLU A 270 -19.73 -14.25 32.30
N GLY A 271 -20.40 -14.62 33.39
CA GLY A 271 -19.78 -14.66 34.71
C GLY A 271 -18.64 -15.68 34.74
N THR A 272 -17.44 -15.21 35.00
CA THR A 272 -16.50 -15.82 35.95
C THR A 272 -15.35 -14.86 36.20
N ALA A 273 -15.16 -14.50 37.46
CA ALA A 273 -13.98 -13.77 37.92
C ALA A 273 -12.72 -14.50 37.46
N ARG A 274 -11.85 -13.81 36.71
CA ARG A 274 -10.47 -14.26 36.49
C ARG A 274 -9.52 -13.22 37.03
N ASP A 275 -8.92 -13.62 38.15
CA ASP A 275 -7.78 -13.02 38.80
C ASP A 275 -6.68 -12.64 37.79
N THR A 276 -6.07 -11.49 38.04
CA THR A 276 -4.87 -11.02 37.38
C THR A 276 -3.71 -12.00 37.60
N HIS A 277 -3.50 -12.92 36.66
CA HIS A 277 -2.27 -13.72 36.59
C HIS A 277 -1.20 -13.02 35.75
N LYS A 278 -0.12 -12.65 36.44
CA LYS A 278 1.17 -12.26 35.86
C LYS A 278 1.66 -13.37 34.92
N LEU A 279 1.84 -13.06 33.64
CA LEU A 279 2.49 -13.96 32.69
C LEU A 279 4.01 -13.90 32.90
N ASN A 280 4.56 -15.01 33.39
CA ASN A 280 5.98 -15.32 33.40
C ASN A 280 6.49 -15.43 31.96
N ALA A 281 7.59 -14.75 31.65
CA ALA A 281 8.35 -14.97 30.43
C ALA A 281 9.01 -16.36 30.49
N GLN A 282 8.67 -17.23 29.55
CA GLN A 282 9.35 -18.50 29.34
C GLN A 282 10.10 -18.44 28.02
N THR A 283 11.43 -18.48 28.13
CA THR A 283 12.42 -18.44 27.05
C THR A 283 12.28 -19.68 26.18
N VAL A 284 12.00 -19.52 24.88
CA VAL A 284 12.02 -20.61 23.90
C VAL A 284 13.35 -20.56 23.15
N SER A 285 14.15 -21.61 23.31
CA SER A 285 15.39 -21.88 22.58
C SER A 285 15.10 -22.38 21.15
N PRO A 286 15.97 -22.08 20.17
CA PRO A 286 15.73 -22.40 18.76
C PRO A 286 16.00 -23.88 18.47
N SER A 287 15.02 -24.57 17.90
CA SER A 287 15.18 -25.89 17.29
C SER A 287 15.63 -25.77 15.84
N GLU A 288 16.39 -26.78 15.42
CA GLU A 288 17.21 -26.88 14.23
C GLU A 288 16.43 -26.82 12.90
N THR A 289 17.09 -26.30 11.86
CA THR A 289 16.61 -26.09 10.49
C THR A 289 16.35 -27.40 9.75
N GLU A 290 15.11 -27.60 9.30
CA GLU A 290 14.65 -28.73 8.48
C GLU A 290 14.75 -28.47 6.95
N PRO A 291 14.81 -29.53 6.12
CA PRO A 291 15.14 -29.51 4.69
C PRO A 291 14.02 -29.03 3.72
N ASP A 292 12.83 -28.70 4.21
CA ASP A 292 11.62 -28.37 3.43
C ASP A 292 11.78 -27.14 2.50
N HIS A 293 12.68 -26.22 2.81
CA HIS A 293 12.88 -25.00 2.03
C HIS A 293 13.43 -25.26 0.62
N HIS A 294 14.18 -26.35 0.44
CA HIS A 294 14.76 -26.67 -0.87
C HIS A 294 13.72 -27.22 -1.85
N GLU A 295 12.75 -27.99 -1.35
CA GLU A 295 11.68 -28.59 -2.15
C GLU A 295 10.69 -27.54 -2.64
N SER A 296 10.29 -26.60 -1.76
CA SER A 296 9.40 -25.49 -2.11
C SER A 296 9.98 -24.61 -3.22
N LEU A 297 11.28 -24.31 -3.15
CA LEU A 297 11.98 -23.53 -4.17
C LEU A 297 12.11 -24.29 -5.49
N HIS A 298 12.38 -25.60 -5.43
CA HIS A 298 12.44 -26.45 -6.62
C HIS A 298 11.08 -26.52 -7.34
N LYS A 299 9.98 -26.64 -6.59
CA LYS A 299 8.62 -26.62 -7.13
C LYS A 299 8.32 -25.32 -7.87
N VAL A 300 8.61 -24.17 -7.27
CA VAL A 300 8.42 -22.84 -7.91
C VAL A 300 9.26 -22.71 -9.19
N LEU A 301 10.54 -23.10 -9.18
CA LEU A 301 11.40 -23.05 -10.38
C LEU A 301 10.92 -23.99 -11.49
N THR A 302 10.37 -25.15 -11.13
CA THR A 302 9.84 -26.13 -12.10
C THR A 302 8.56 -25.60 -12.76
N GLU A 303 7.66 -24.99 -11.99
CA GLU A 303 6.47 -24.34 -12.53
C GLU A 303 6.84 -23.16 -13.45
N MET A 304 7.96 -22.48 -13.19
CA MET A 304 8.47 -21.43 -14.08
C MET A 304 9.00 -21.93 -15.41
N THR A 305 9.62 -23.10 -15.45
CA THR A 305 10.22 -23.67 -16.67
C THR A 305 9.20 -24.34 -17.58
N ILE A 306 8.08 -24.85 -17.04
CA ILE A 306 7.03 -25.52 -17.81
C ILE A 306 6.23 -24.55 -18.70
N SER A 307 6.15 -23.26 -18.34
CA SER A 307 5.43 -22.25 -19.12
C SER A 307 6.22 -21.69 -20.33
N ALA A 308 7.44 -22.17 -20.57
CA ALA A 308 8.31 -21.72 -21.66
C ALA A 308 8.26 -22.60 -22.93
N ALA A 309 7.28 -23.51 -23.04
CA ALA A 309 7.06 -24.40 -24.18
C ALA A 309 5.73 -24.12 -24.89
#